data_AF-A0A2N5FUX5-F1
#
_entry.id   AF-A0A2N5FUX5-F1
#
_cell.length_a   1.000
_cell.length_b   1.000
_cell.length_c   1.000
_cell.angle_alpha   90.00
_cell.angle_beta   90.00
_cell.angle_gamma   90.00
#
_symmetry.space_group_name_H-M   'P 1'
#
loop_
_entity.id
_entity.type
_entity.pdbx_description
1 polymer ?
#
loop_
_entity_poly.entity_id
_entity_poly.type
_entity_poly.pdbx_seq_one_letter_code
_entity_poly.pdbx_strand_id
1 'polypeptide(L)'
;MEYTDQELNLMKGLEDLPKKPCKVCLKVLPVSNVFFRPEKRQKDGFENKCKVCRGGIYLDGTTKKGSTSINIELNKFSVEEAYENFLISNTLPYQSFILDNHMYIFYYIIEKENVDTNTLNTIDRKWFQDRRLYSSLLRLYNGSIFKFIDAAYPNKFNAWDFITVGRKYWKVRENRIEAIRWLIDQLLDDGTLESIDDIPKVINYTSFNDKSISKLLGYYESMHEAIEEIYPNKFYIWQYSYYPEGFYDSKENRARCLKELVHDYLKLDVIDIPKVLSYEYFNLCHHDKYLMRFKYILDRYYDSLYDYVDEVFPNMFNKRDLPYKNGYSTLDNITVRSEPERAIHHYLMELDINYKYGDYVGRMKLNGVNVLPDWYIYKGDKIVLVEYYGMLDMNNVDFGYNDKYEKKEKLYKELCELDNTYEYMAVYKEDLENGFSGFKDKLITYNII
;
A
#
# COMPACT_ATOMS: atom_id res chain seq x y z
N MET A 1 21.19 2.09 73.86
CA MET A 1 20.08 1.79 72.92
C MET A 1 19.66 0.37 73.19
N GLU A 2 18.40 0.17 73.56
CA GLU A 2 17.88 -1.17 73.81
C GLU A 2 17.51 -1.85 72.50
N TYR A 3 17.97 -3.10 72.35
CA TYR A 3 17.55 -3.98 71.28
C TYR A 3 16.36 -4.79 71.77
N THR A 4 15.38 -5.03 70.89
CA THR A 4 14.27 -5.92 71.24
C THR A 4 14.76 -7.37 71.29
N ASP A 5 14.04 -8.25 72.01
CA ASP A 5 14.37 -9.68 72.04
C ASP A 5 14.42 -10.30 70.63
N GLN A 6 13.56 -9.82 69.73
CA GLN A 6 13.57 -10.20 68.32
C GLN A 6 14.86 -9.76 67.61
N GLU A 7 15.32 -8.53 67.85
CA GLU A 7 16.58 -8.02 67.27
C GLU A 7 17.79 -8.78 67.83
N LEU A 8 17.83 -9.04 69.14
CA LEU A 8 18.89 -9.82 69.78
C LEU A 8 18.93 -11.26 69.24
N ASN A 9 17.77 -11.87 69.03
CA ASN A 9 17.70 -13.22 68.48
C ASN A 9 18.16 -13.27 67.01
N LEU A 10 17.81 -12.26 66.20
CA LEU A 10 18.26 -12.15 64.80
C LEU A 10 19.75 -11.84 64.66
N MET A 11 20.38 -11.30 65.70
CA MET A 11 21.84 -11.08 65.71
C MET A 11 22.63 -12.35 66.05
N LYS A 12 21.98 -13.39 66.59
CA LYS A 12 22.63 -14.67 66.87
C LYS A 12 23.05 -15.34 65.56
N GLY A 13 24.33 -15.69 65.43
CA GLY A 13 24.92 -16.20 64.20
C GLY A 13 25.38 -15.14 63.19
N LEU A 14 25.30 -13.85 63.54
CA LEU A 14 25.81 -12.72 62.74
C LEU A 14 26.84 -11.89 63.52
N GLU A 15 27.39 -12.41 64.62
CA GLU A 15 28.26 -11.70 65.55
C GLU A 15 29.55 -11.21 64.90
N ASP A 16 30.07 -12.00 63.95
CA ASP A 16 31.34 -11.76 63.25
C ASP A 16 31.20 -10.79 62.07
N LEU A 17 29.98 -10.40 61.69
CA LEU A 17 29.77 -9.45 60.59
C LEU A 17 30.10 -8.01 61.03
N PRO A 18 30.65 -7.19 60.11
CA PRO A 18 30.87 -5.78 60.38
C PRO A 18 29.54 -5.10 60.72
N LYS A 19 29.54 -4.19 61.70
CA LYS A 19 28.33 -3.51 62.18
C LYS A 19 28.35 -2.04 61.75
N LYS A 20 27.17 -1.49 61.44
CA LYS A 20 27.02 -0.05 61.12
C LYS A 20 25.77 0.56 61.75
N PRO A 21 25.79 1.87 62.08
CA PRO A 21 24.60 2.54 62.59
C PRO A 21 23.59 2.80 61.47
N CYS A 22 22.30 2.59 61.76
CA CYS A 22 21.22 3.10 60.94
C CYS A 22 21.19 4.64 61.03
N LYS A 23 21.15 5.36 59.89
CA LYS A 23 21.08 6.83 59.88
C LYS A 23 19.81 7.44 60.49
N VAL A 24 18.79 6.63 60.78
CA VAL A 24 17.51 7.10 61.32
C VAL A 24 17.36 6.74 62.81
N CYS A 25 17.36 5.45 63.15
CA CYS A 25 17.22 5.05 64.56
C CYS A 25 18.55 4.96 65.32
N LEU A 26 19.68 5.20 64.65
CA LEU A 26 21.04 5.15 65.19
C LEU A 26 21.49 3.80 65.77
N LYS A 27 20.63 2.77 65.78
CA LYS A 27 20.96 1.40 66.19
C LYS A 27 22.11 0.83 65.35
N VAL A 28 23.07 0.21 66.04
CA VAL A 28 24.26 -0.40 65.43
C VAL A 28 23.95 -1.86 65.11
N LEU A 29 23.78 -2.17 63.83
CA LEU A 29 23.28 -3.47 63.37
C LEU A 29 24.30 -4.18 62.47
N PRO A 30 24.35 -5.52 62.45
CA PRO A 30 25.17 -6.28 61.50
C PRO A 30 24.84 -5.93 60.04
N VAL A 31 25.88 -5.64 59.25
CA VAL A 31 25.76 -5.39 57.80
C VAL A 31 25.40 -6.70 57.10
N SER A 32 24.10 -6.89 56.92
CA SER A 32 23.54 -8.10 56.36
C SER A 32 22.23 -7.79 55.64
N ASN A 33 21.81 -8.72 54.80
CA ASN A 33 20.51 -8.69 54.16
C ASN A 33 19.35 -8.89 55.15
N VAL A 34 19.60 -9.24 56.41
CA VAL A 34 18.59 -9.31 57.49
C VAL A 34 18.17 -7.89 57.88
N PHE A 35 19.14 -7.03 58.20
CA PHE A 35 18.90 -5.69 58.75
C PHE A 35 18.85 -4.57 57.70
N PHE A 36 19.53 -4.74 56.56
CA PHE A 36 19.63 -3.72 55.50
C PHE A 36 19.24 -4.29 54.13
N ARG A 37 18.84 -3.42 53.18
CA ARG A 37 18.63 -3.81 51.79
C ARG A 37 19.92 -3.65 50.98
N PRO A 38 20.20 -4.54 50.01
CA PRO A 38 21.35 -4.38 49.12
C PRO A 38 21.25 -3.08 48.31
N GLU A 39 22.36 -2.34 48.24
CA GLU A 39 22.53 -1.12 47.44
C GLU A 39 23.96 -1.10 46.91
N LYS A 40 24.09 -1.40 45.61
CA LYS A 40 25.40 -1.61 44.94
C LYS A 40 26.29 -0.36 44.94
N ARG A 41 25.72 0.83 45.20
CA ARG A 41 26.46 2.10 45.25
C ARG A 41 27.15 2.36 46.59
N GLN A 42 26.84 1.61 47.65
CA GLN A 42 27.48 1.76 48.96
C GLN A 42 28.70 0.84 49.09
N LYS A 43 29.75 1.29 49.79
CA LYS A 43 31.02 0.56 49.93
C LYS A 43 30.85 -0.84 50.52
N ASP A 44 29.87 -1.01 51.41
CA ASP A 44 29.54 -2.28 52.04
C ASP A 44 28.43 -3.05 51.31
N GLY A 45 27.92 -2.51 50.19
CA GLY A 45 26.86 -3.12 49.40
C GLY A 45 25.45 -3.02 50.01
N PHE A 46 25.26 -2.26 51.09
CA PHE A 46 23.97 -2.14 51.78
C PHE A 46 23.58 -0.69 52.06
N GLU A 47 22.27 -0.39 52.09
CA GLU A 47 21.78 0.94 52.44
C GLU A 47 22.20 1.39 53.85
N ASN A 48 22.23 2.71 54.09
CA ASN A 48 22.56 3.30 55.39
C ASN A 48 21.36 3.42 56.35
N LYS A 49 20.18 2.97 55.93
CA LYS A 49 18.94 2.99 56.70
C LYS A 49 18.45 1.55 56.88
N CYS A 50 18.15 1.15 58.11
CA CYS A 50 17.66 -0.21 58.38
C CYS A 50 16.27 -0.43 57.80
N LYS A 51 15.90 -1.70 57.57
CA LYS A 51 14.60 -2.06 56.98
C LYS A 51 13.41 -1.54 57.77
N VAL A 52 13.47 -1.57 59.11
CA VAL A 52 12.37 -1.10 59.97
C VAL A 52 12.11 0.39 59.80
N CYS A 53 13.15 1.22 59.86
CA CYS A 53 12.98 2.66 59.64
C CYS A 53 12.49 3.00 58.21
N ARG A 54 12.61 2.07 57.26
CA ARG A 54 12.07 2.20 55.89
C ARG A 54 10.59 1.79 55.80
N GLY A 55 9.98 1.31 56.87
CA GLY A 55 8.61 0.77 56.88
C GLY A 55 8.53 -0.71 56.51
N GLY A 56 9.65 -1.44 56.56
CA GLY A 56 9.68 -2.90 56.43
C GLY A 56 9.86 -3.62 57.77
N ILE A 57 10.05 -4.93 57.74
CA ILE A 57 10.39 -5.75 58.92
C ILE A 57 11.76 -6.41 58.73
N TYR A 58 12.42 -6.78 59.84
CA TYR A 58 13.57 -7.68 59.78
C TYR A 58 13.06 -9.10 59.50
N LEU A 59 13.79 -9.83 58.65
CA LEU A 59 13.45 -11.18 58.22
C LEU A 59 14.66 -12.05 58.52
N ASP A 60 14.47 -13.16 59.23
CA ASP A 60 15.51 -14.18 59.32
C ASP A 60 15.77 -14.78 57.93
N GLY A 61 17.00 -15.21 57.68
CA GLY A 61 17.38 -15.81 56.39
C GLY A 61 16.62 -17.09 56.02
N THR A 62 15.74 -17.58 56.89
CA THR A 62 14.87 -18.75 56.67
C THR A 62 13.53 -18.40 56.01
N THR A 63 13.13 -17.14 56.01
CA THR A 63 11.94 -16.67 55.28
C THR A 63 12.29 -16.31 53.83
N LYS A 64 12.36 -17.34 52.96
CA LYS A 64 12.18 -17.13 51.52
C LYS A 64 10.84 -16.41 51.30
N LYS A 65 10.82 -15.47 50.34
CA LYS A 65 9.63 -14.68 49.95
C LYS A 65 8.37 -15.57 49.94
N GLY A 66 7.46 -15.26 50.86
CA GLY A 66 6.03 -15.54 50.76
C GLY A 66 5.57 -16.91 51.23
N SER A 67 5.34 -17.05 52.54
CA SER A 67 4.15 -17.74 53.02
C SER A 67 3.92 -17.35 54.48
N THR A 68 3.13 -16.30 54.71
CA THR A 68 2.37 -16.25 55.96
C THR A 68 1.26 -17.26 55.77
N SER A 69 1.41 -18.45 56.34
CA SER A 69 0.33 -19.42 56.47
C SER A 69 -0.68 -18.87 57.46
N ILE A 70 -1.56 -17.98 56.99
CA ILE A 70 -2.87 -17.82 57.61
C ILE A 70 -3.63 -19.07 57.18
N ASN A 71 -3.90 -19.97 58.13
CA ASN A 71 -4.76 -21.15 57.97
C ASN A 71 -6.19 -20.67 57.65
N ILE A 72 -6.46 -20.36 56.39
CA ILE A 72 -7.81 -20.44 55.83
C ILE A 72 -7.75 -21.69 54.96
N GLU A 73 -8.45 -22.75 55.37
CA GLU A 73 -8.60 -23.97 54.59
C GLU A 73 -9.33 -23.64 53.27
N LEU A 74 -8.60 -23.22 52.24
CA LEU A 74 -9.12 -22.98 50.88
C LEU A 74 -9.80 -24.22 50.30
N ASN A 75 -9.49 -25.42 50.82
CA ASN A 75 -10.16 -26.68 50.47
C ASN A 75 -11.63 -26.76 50.91
N LYS A 76 -12.16 -25.79 51.67
CA LYS A 76 -13.56 -25.77 52.12
C LYS A 76 -14.49 -24.92 51.25
N PHE A 77 -13.96 -24.14 50.32
CA PHE A 77 -14.74 -23.24 49.47
C PHE A 77 -14.57 -23.62 48.01
N SER A 78 -15.66 -23.50 47.24
CA SER A 78 -15.58 -23.45 45.78
C SER A 78 -14.78 -22.22 45.33
N VAL A 79 -14.35 -22.20 44.06
CA VAL A 79 -13.54 -21.09 43.52
C VAL A 79 -14.35 -19.79 43.53
N GLU A 80 -15.65 -19.88 43.26
CA GLU A 80 -16.63 -18.80 43.29
C GLU A 80 -16.76 -18.23 44.69
N GLU A 81 -16.99 -19.08 45.70
CA GLU A 81 -17.12 -18.64 47.10
C GLU A 81 -15.84 -17.97 47.60
N ALA A 82 -14.68 -18.52 47.25
CA ALA A 82 -13.38 -17.92 47.58
C ALA A 82 -13.19 -16.54 46.91
N TYR A 83 -13.65 -16.39 45.66
CA TYR A 83 -13.62 -15.12 44.93
C TYR A 83 -14.60 -14.08 45.52
N GLU A 84 -15.84 -14.46 45.83
CA GLU A 84 -16.84 -13.56 46.43
C GLU A 84 -16.40 -13.08 47.82
N ASN A 85 -15.86 -13.99 48.65
CA ASN A 85 -15.29 -13.64 49.93
C ASN A 85 -14.13 -12.65 49.79
N PHE A 86 -13.31 -12.79 48.74
CA PHE A 86 -12.23 -11.85 48.45
C PHE A 86 -12.75 -10.45 48.09
N LEU A 87 -13.81 -10.36 47.29
CA LEU A 87 -14.42 -9.08 46.94
C LEU A 87 -14.93 -8.32 48.17
N ILE A 88 -15.52 -9.02 49.15
CA ILE A 88 -16.09 -8.43 50.38
C ILE A 88 -15.01 -8.07 51.39
N SER A 89 -14.15 -9.02 51.72
CA SER A 89 -13.23 -8.89 52.86
C SER A 89 -11.97 -8.11 52.53
N ASN A 90 -11.61 -8.04 51.24
CA ASN A 90 -10.30 -7.60 50.76
C ASN A 90 -9.12 -8.37 51.43
N THR A 91 -9.41 -9.48 52.12
CA THR A 91 -8.43 -10.40 52.68
C THR A 91 -8.23 -11.53 51.69
N LEU A 92 -7.01 -11.63 51.19
CA LEU A 92 -6.59 -12.49 50.09
C LEU A 92 -6.93 -13.97 50.35
N PRO A 93 -7.58 -14.68 49.40
CA PRO A 93 -6.97 -15.87 48.85
C PRO A 93 -5.78 -15.39 48.00
N TYR A 94 -4.62 -16.00 48.20
CA TYR A 94 -3.31 -15.56 47.69
C TYR A 94 -3.36 -14.89 46.31
N GLN A 95 -2.45 -13.93 46.04
CA GLN A 95 -2.23 -13.46 44.66
C GLN A 95 -2.00 -14.63 43.69
N SER A 96 -1.51 -15.79 44.15
CA SER A 96 -1.48 -17.04 43.37
C SER A 96 -2.86 -17.62 43.09
N PHE A 97 -3.80 -17.66 44.04
CA PHE A 97 -5.16 -18.19 43.82
C PHE A 97 -5.87 -17.52 42.64
N ILE A 98 -5.88 -16.17 42.61
CA ILE A 98 -6.49 -15.42 41.50
C ILE A 98 -5.74 -15.67 40.19
N LEU A 99 -4.41 -15.86 40.22
CA LEU A 99 -3.64 -16.19 39.03
C LEU A 99 -3.91 -17.61 38.53
N ASP A 100 -4.04 -18.57 39.44
CA ASP A 100 -4.23 -19.98 39.12
C ASP A 100 -5.66 -20.24 38.62
N ASN A 101 -6.64 -19.45 39.09
CA ASN A 101 -8.07 -19.63 38.78
C ASN A 101 -8.68 -18.51 37.91
N HIS A 102 -7.86 -17.59 37.37
CA HIS A 102 -8.35 -16.39 36.68
C HIS A 102 -9.38 -16.66 35.57
N MET A 103 -9.22 -17.73 34.77
CA MET A 103 -10.17 -18.06 33.71
C MET A 103 -11.51 -18.52 34.26
N TYR A 104 -11.48 -19.38 35.28
CA TYR A 104 -12.69 -19.86 35.93
C TYR A 104 -13.47 -18.71 36.57
N ILE A 105 -12.76 -17.84 37.30
CA ILE A 105 -13.31 -16.62 37.88
C ILE A 105 -13.88 -15.71 36.78
N PHE A 106 -13.19 -15.57 35.65
CA PHE A 106 -13.67 -14.77 34.53
C PHE A 106 -14.99 -15.32 33.97
N TYR A 107 -15.11 -16.62 33.69
CA TYR A 107 -16.37 -17.22 33.22
C TYR A 107 -17.50 -17.06 34.23
N TYR A 108 -17.21 -17.29 35.52
CA TYR A 108 -18.17 -17.07 36.60
C TYR A 108 -18.69 -15.63 36.61
N ILE A 109 -17.82 -14.64 36.45
CA ILE A 109 -18.24 -13.22 36.39
C ILE A 109 -19.11 -12.95 35.15
N ILE A 110 -18.73 -13.48 33.98
CA ILE A 110 -19.51 -13.31 32.75
C ILE A 110 -20.95 -13.85 32.93
N GLU A 111 -21.10 -15.03 33.53
CA GLU A 111 -22.39 -15.63 33.82
C GLU A 111 -23.16 -14.83 34.88
N LYS A 112 -22.53 -14.56 36.03
CA LYS A 112 -23.16 -13.88 37.17
C LYS A 112 -23.66 -12.47 36.83
N GLU A 113 -22.86 -11.72 36.08
CA GLU A 113 -23.19 -10.34 35.69
C GLU A 113 -23.96 -10.28 34.37
N ASN A 114 -24.27 -11.43 33.75
CA ASN A 114 -24.95 -11.54 32.46
C ASN A 114 -24.28 -10.67 31.38
N VAL A 115 -22.95 -10.75 31.28
CA VAL A 115 -22.18 -9.97 30.30
C VAL A 115 -22.40 -10.55 28.92
N ASP A 116 -22.85 -9.72 27.97
CA ASP A 116 -22.95 -10.12 26.58
C ASP A 116 -21.55 -10.40 26.01
N THR A 117 -21.28 -11.68 25.74
CA THR A 117 -20.00 -12.14 25.22
C THR A 117 -19.65 -11.54 23.85
N ASN A 118 -20.59 -10.95 23.12
CA ASN A 118 -20.34 -10.26 21.85
C ASN A 118 -19.76 -8.84 22.04
N THR A 119 -19.76 -8.33 23.26
CA THR A 119 -19.27 -6.98 23.60
C THR A 119 -17.94 -6.99 24.34
N LEU A 120 -17.29 -8.15 24.49
CA LEU A 120 -16.05 -8.28 25.28
C LEU A 120 -14.88 -7.45 24.73
N ASN A 121 -14.91 -7.08 23.44
CA ASN A 121 -13.95 -6.17 22.83
C ASN A 121 -14.03 -4.72 23.37
N THR A 122 -15.11 -4.38 24.08
CA THR A 122 -15.30 -3.08 24.74
C THR A 122 -14.74 -3.02 26.16
N ILE A 123 -14.35 -4.18 26.73
CA ILE A 123 -13.80 -4.29 28.08
C ILE A 123 -12.46 -3.53 28.17
N ASP A 124 -12.32 -2.71 29.19
CA ASP A 124 -11.13 -1.90 29.44
C ASP A 124 -10.36 -2.35 30.68
N ARG A 125 -9.26 -1.65 31.00
CA ARG A 125 -8.46 -1.98 32.20
C ARG A 125 -9.23 -1.81 33.49
N LYS A 126 -10.18 -0.88 33.54
CA LYS A 126 -10.98 -0.58 34.74
C LYS A 126 -11.89 -1.77 35.05
N TRP A 127 -12.50 -2.38 34.03
CA TRP A 127 -13.30 -3.60 34.19
C TRP A 127 -12.53 -4.71 34.92
N PHE A 128 -11.26 -4.95 34.55
CA PHE A 128 -10.38 -5.91 35.23
C PHE A 128 -9.97 -5.47 36.66
N GLN A 129 -9.81 -4.17 36.91
CA GLN A 129 -9.46 -3.65 38.23
C GLN A 129 -10.61 -3.78 39.22
N ASP A 130 -11.81 -3.42 38.78
CA ASP A 130 -13.04 -3.47 39.57
C ASP A 130 -13.38 -4.93 39.96
N ARG A 131 -13.02 -5.91 39.10
CA ARG A 131 -13.19 -7.37 39.33
C ARG A 131 -11.96 -8.08 39.86
N ARG A 132 -10.93 -7.34 40.30
CA ARG A 132 -9.67 -7.88 40.85
C ARG A 132 -8.89 -8.84 39.94
N LEU A 133 -9.19 -8.91 38.65
CA LEU A 133 -8.48 -9.72 37.65
C LEU A 133 -7.27 -8.99 37.01
N TYR A 134 -7.07 -7.71 37.32
CA TYR A 134 -6.00 -6.90 36.73
C TYR A 134 -4.59 -7.49 36.95
N SER A 135 -4.37 -8.18 38.08
CA SER A 135 -3.07 -8.82 38.34
C SER A 135 -2.79 -10.00 37.38
N SER A 136 -3.82 -10.79 37.05
CA SER A 136 -3.75 -11.87 36.08
C SER A 136 -3.52 -11.34 34.67
N LEU A 137 -4.25 -10.28 34.30
CA LEU A 137 -4.04 -9.56 33.05
C LEU A 137 -2.57 -9.11 32.89
N LEU A 138 -1.98 -8.49 33.92
CA LEU A 138 -0.59 -8.03 33.87
C LEU A 138 0.43 -9.17 33.83
N ARG A 139 0.27 -10.18 34.68
CA ARG A 139 1.30 -11.21 34.91
C ARG A 139 1.28 -12.35 33.89
N LEU A 140 0.10 -12.74 33.42
CA LEU A 140 -0.06 -13.87 32.51
C LEU A 140 -0.17 -13.41 31.05
N TYR A 141 -0.75 -12.23 30.83
CA TYR A 141 -1.05 -11.70 29.49
C TYR A 141 -0.28 -10.43 29.13
N ASN A 142 0.75 -10.06 29.91
CA ASN A 142 1.56 -8.86 29.71
C ASN A 142 0.73 -7.57 29.58
N GLY A 143 -0.41 -7.50 30.24
CA GLY A 143 -1.33 -6.36 30.19
C GLY A 143 -2.17 -6.27 28.91
N SER A 144 -2.16 -7.29 28.06
CA SER A 144 -2.96 -7.34 26.82
C SER A 144 -4.35 -7.89 27.10
N ILE A 145 -5.37 -7.03 26.98
CA ILE A 145 -6.78 -7.42 27.14
C ILE A 145 -7.17 -8.40 26.03
N PHE A 146 -6.78 -8.12 24.78
CA PHE A 146 -6.98 -9.04 23.66
C PHE A 146 -6.48 -10.46 23.99
N LYS A 147 -5.22 -10.62 24.42
CA LYS A 147 -4.69 -11.96 24.74
C LYS A 147 -5.45 -12.66 25.87
N PHE A 148 -5.96 -11.92 26.84
CA PHE A 148 -6.79 -12.49 27.90
C PHE A 148 -8.12 -12.98 27.32
N ILE A 149 -8.81 -12.14 26.55
CA ILE A 149 -10.12 -12.48 25.98
C ILE A 149 -10.00 -13.59 24.94
N ASP A 150 -8.99 -13.58 24.08
CA ASP A 150 -8.73 -14.63 23.09
C ASP A 150 -8.41 -15.98 23.75
N ALA A 151 -7.73 -15.98 24.90
CA ALA A 151 -7.54 -17.21 25.68
C ALA A 151 -8.87 -17.74 26.28
N ALA A 152 -9.83 -16.88 26.57
CA ALA A 152 -11.15 -17.26 27.09
C ALA A 152 -12.17 -17.61 26.00
N TYR A 153 -12.10 -16.92 24.85
CA TYR A 153 -12.96 -17.06 23.69
C TYR A 153 -12.13 -17.02 22.41
N PRO A 154 -11.45 -18.13 22.06
CA PRO A 154 -10.52 -18.17 20.93
C PRO A 154 -11.18 -17.79 19.61
N ASN A 155 -10.48 -16.98 18.81
CA ASN A 155 -10.91 -16.53 17.47
C ASN A 155 -12.26 -15.79 17.44
N LYS A 156 -12.77 -15.34 18.59
CA LYS A 156 -14.04 -14.59 18.64
C LYS A 156 -13.90 -13.15 18.17
N PHE A 157 -12.74 -12.55 18.41
CA PHE A 157 -12.43 -11.17 18.06
C PHE A 157 -11.03 -11.12 17.45
N ASN A 158 -10.83 -10.21 16.51
CA ASN A 158 -9.50 -9.81 16.11
C ASN A 158 -8.89 -8.87 17.16
N ALA A 159 -7.56 -8.76 17.18
CA ALA A 159 -6.90 -7.82 18.08
C ALA A 159 -7.37 -6.37 17.87
N TRP A 160 -7.58 -5.97 16.62
CA TRP A 160 -8.02 -4.62 16.24
C TRP A 160 -9.49 -4.30 16.50
N ASP A 161 -10.29 -5.30 16.90
CA ASP A 161 -11.68 -5.04 17.36
C ASP A 161 -11.71 -4.37 18.73
N PHE A 162 -10.59 -4.37 19.46
CA PHE A 162 -10.46 -3.76 20.78
C PHE A 162 -10.09 -2.28 20.68
N ILE A 163 -10.71 -1.47 21.55
CA ILE A 163 -10.52 0.00 21.63
C ILE A 163 -9.03 0.39 21.68
N THR A 164 -8.22 -0.40 22.39
CA THR A 164 -6.76 -0.18 22.53
C THR A 164 -5.95 -1.42 22.18
N VAL A 165 -5.57 -1.51 20.91
CA VAL A 165 -4.38 -2.27 20.51
C VAL A 165 -3.13 -1.50 20.92
N GLY A 166 -2.36 -2.06 21.85
CA GLY A 166 -1.16 -1.39 22.36
C GLY A 166 -0.14 -1.13 21.24
N ARG A 167 0.57 0.01 21.26
CA ARG A 167 1.56 0.38 20.22
C ARG A 167 2.60 -0.70 19.90
N LYS A 168 2.93 -1.56 20.86
CA LYS A 168 3.86 -2.69 20.66
C LYS A 168 3.31 -3.79 19.75
N TYR A 169 1.99 -3.88 19.60
CA TYR A 169 1.34 -4.88 18.76
C TYR A 169 1.65 -4.64 17.28
N TRP A 170 1.43 -3.43 16.78
CA TRP A 170 1.67 -3.07 15.38
C TRP A 170 3.16 -3.02 15.00
N LYS A 171 4.07 -2.95 15.99
CA LYS A 171 5.51 -3.09 15.75
C LYS A 171 5.90 -4.50 15.31
N VAL A 172 5.12 -5.51 15.65
CA VAL A 172 5.34 -6.89 15.20
C VAL A 172 4.83 -7.00 13.77
N ARG A 173 5.70 -7.46 12.87
CA ARG A 173 5.45 -7.55 11.43
C ARG A 173 4.26 -8.45 11.13
N GLU A 174 4.25 -9.63 11.75
CA GLU A 174 3.26 -10.69 11.56
C GLU A 174 1.84 -10.20 11.89
N ASN A 175 1.70 -9.38 12.94
CA ASN A 175 0.42 -8.80 13.34
C ASN A 175 -0.14 -7.83 12.29
N ARG A 176 0.72 -7.10 11.56
CA ARG A 176 0.28 -6.21 10.48
C ARG A 176 -0.16 -7.02 9.27
N ILE A 177 0.63 -8.04 8.90
CA ILE A 177 0.28 -8.96 7.81
C ILE A 177 -1.06 -9.63 8.06
N GLU A 178 -1.29 -10.12 9.28
CA GLU A 178 -2.56 -10.74 9.69
C GLU A 178 -3.74 -9.78 9.51
N ALA A 179 -3.60 -8.54 9.97
CA ALA A 179 -4.65 -7.52 9.84
C ALA A 179 -4.98 -7.16 8.40
N ILE A 180 -3.96 -7.00 7.56
CA ILE A 180 -4.17 -6.63 6.16
C ILE A 180 -4.72 -7.82 5.36
N ARG A 181 -4.27 -9.07 5.64
CA ARG A 181 -4.86 -10.27 5.04
C ARG A 181 -6.33 -10.41 5.39
N TRP A 182 -6.66 -10.27 6.68
CA TRP A 182 -8.04 -10.27 7.10
C TRP A 182 -8.87 -9.19 6.39
N LEU A 183 -8.35 -7.97 6.23
CA LEU A 183 -9.04 -6.94 5.44
C LEU A 183 -9.31 -7.40 4.00
N ILE A 184 -8.29 -7.95 3.32
CA ILE A 184 -8.43 -8.45 1.95
C ILE A 184 -9.48 -9.55 1.88
N ASP A 185 -9.44 -10.52 2.79
CA ASP A 185 -10.40 -11.63 2.86
C ASP A 185 -11.83 -11.09 3.06
N GLN A 186 -12.01 -10.11 3.97
CA GLN A 186 -13.32 -9.48 4.16
C GLN A 186 -13.84 -8.76 2.91
N LEU A 187 -12.96 -8.10 2.16
CA LEU A 187 -13.34 -7.41 0.92
C LEU A 187 -13.64 -8.39 -0.22
N LEU A 188 -12.99 -9.56 -0.25
CA LEU A 188 -13.32 -10.64 -1.18
C LEU A 188 -14.68 -11.25 -0.82
N ASP A 189 -14.90 -11.54 0.45
CA ASP A 189 -16.13 -12.17 0.96
C ASP A 189 -17.36 -11.28 0.75
N ASP A 190 -17.23 -9.95 0.93
CA ASP A 190 -18.32 -8.99 0.72
C ASP A 190 -18.47 -8.51 -0.73
N GLY A 191 -17.59 -8.96 -1.63
CA GLY A 191 -17.61 -8.65 -3.06
C GLY A 191 -17.11 -7.25 -3.42
N THR A 192 -16.59 -6.47 -2.46
CA THR A 192 -15.95 -5.17 -2.74
C THR A 192 -14.67 -5.33 -3.57
N LEU A 193 -13.95 -6.43 -3.35
CA LEU A 193 -12.78 -6.83 -4.14
C LEU A 193 -13.14 -8.06 -4.96
N GLU A 194 -13.16 -7.95 -6.29
CA GLU A 194 -13.48 -9.09 -7.18
C GLU A 194 -12.31 -10.08 -7.26
N SER A 195 -11.09 -9.55 -7.32
CA SER A 195 -9.87 -10.34 -7.43
C SER A 195 -8.70 -9.66 -6.74
N ILE A 196 -7.67 -10.44 -6.40
CA ILE A 196 -6.41 -9.90 -5.86
C ILE A 196 -5.80 -8.88 -6.82
N ASP A 197 -5.97 -9.03 -8.14
CA ASP A 197 -5.37 -8.12 -9.12
C ASP A 197 -6.00 -6.71 -9.13
N ASP A 198 -7.16 -6.56 -8.49
CA ASP A 198 -7.85 -5.28 -8.33
C ASP A 198 -7.47 -4.51 -7.06
N ILE A 199 -6.56 -5.06 -6.24
CA ILE A 199 -6.10 -4.42 -5.00
C ILE A 199 -5.70 -2.94 -5.19
N PRO A 200 -4.85 -2.57 -6.18
CA PRO A 200 -4.46 -1.17 -6.34
C PRO A 200 -5.62 -0.23 -6.69
N LYS A 201 -6.74 -0.76 -7.21
CA LYS A 201 -7.95 0.00 -7.55
C LYS A 201 -8.86 0.20 -6.35
N VAL A 202 -8.96 -0.82 -5.49
CA VAL A 202 -9.98 -0.93 -4.45
C VAL A 202 -9.41 -0.53 -3.09
N ILE A 203 -8.24 -1.06 -2.72
CA ILE A 203 -7.69 -0.89 -1.37
C ILE A 203 -7.07 0.50 -1.23
N ASN A 204 -7.65 1.28 -0.32
CA ASN A 204 -7.21 2.64 -0.01
C ASN A 204 -7.40 2.92 1.50
N TYR A 205 -7.13 4.15 1.94
CA TYR A 205 -7.25 4.53 3.36
C TYR A 205 -8.65 4.22 3.95
N THR A 206 -9.71 4.43 3.17
CA THR A 206 -11.10 4.18 3.59
C THR A 206 -11.32 2.70 3.89
N SER A 207 -10.79 1.80 3.05
CA SER A 207 -10.86 0.34 3.26
C SER A 207 -10.32 -0.06 4.65
N PHE A 208 -9.24 0.56 5.10
CA PHE A 208 -8.67 0.33 6.43
C PHE A 208 -9.46 0.98 7.56
N ASN A 209 -10.02 2.17 7.31
CA ASN A 209 -10.77 2.91 8.31
C ASN A 209 -12.11 2.23 8.64
N ASP A 210 -12.82 1.76 7.61
CA ASP A 210 -14.14 1.12 7.76
C ASP A 210 -14.07 -0.17 8.58
N LYS A 211 -12.92 -0.85 8.55
CA LYS A 211 -12.66 -2.05 9.35
C LYS A 211 -11.80 -1.78 10.60
N SER A 212 -11.69 -0.51 11.04
CA SER A 212 -11.01 -0.09 12.28
C SER A 212 -9.51 -0.41 12.39
N ILE A 213 -8.83 -0.68 11.26
CA ILE A 213 -7.40 -1.03 11.22
C ILE A 213 -6.50 0.12 10.74
N SER A 214 -7.04 1.32 10.48
CA SER A 214 -6.29 2.50 10.01
C SER A 214 -5.07 2.88 10.86
N LYS A 215 -5.06 2.56 12.15
CA LYS A 215 -3.91 2.80 13.05
C LYS A 215 -2.62 2.12 12.58
N LEU A 216 -2.70 1.00 11.87
CA LEU A 216 -1.52 0.31 11.37
C LEU A 216 -0.87 1.01 10.17
N LEU A 217 -1.60 1.88 9.47
CA LEU A 217 -1.05 2.65 8.33
C LEU A 217 0.06 3.61 8.78
N GLY A 218 0.12 4.01 10.05
CA GLY A 218 1.23 4.79 10.59
C GLY A 218 2.59 4.07 10.65
N TYR A 219 2.65 2.80 10.22
CA TYR A 219 3.88 2.01 10.09
C TYR A 219 4.37 1.89 8.65
N TYR A 220 3.69 2.56 7.72
CA TYR A 220 3.99 2.55 6.29
C TYR A 220 4.01 3.98 5.76
N GLU A 221 4.91 4.27 4.83
CA GLU A 221 4.97 5.54 4.10
C GLU A 221 3.90 5.61 3.00
N SER A 222 3.42 4.46 2.53
CA SER A 222 2.40 4.39 1.49
C SER A 222 1.53 3.14 1.57
N MET A 223 0.39 3.18 0.87
CA MET A 223 -0.48 2.01 0.73
C MET A 223 0.21 0.87 -0.03
N HIS A 224 1.02 1.22 -1.04
CA HIS A 224 1.82 0.25 -1.79
C HIS A 224 2.74 -0.53 -0.85
N GLU A 225 3.46 0.14 0.06
CA GLU A 225 4.36 -0.52 1.00
C GLU A 225 3.64 -1.51 1.93
N ALA A 226 2.43 -1.16 2.40
CA ALA A 226 1.62 -2.06 3.21
C ALA A 226 1.22 -3.34 2.44
N ILE A 227 0.85 -3.20 1.17
CA ILE A 227 0.46 -4.33 0.32
C ILE A 227 1.69 -5.14 -0.14
N GLU A 228 2.80 -4.49 -0.43
CA GLU A 228 4.08 -5.10 -0.81
C GLU A 228 4.59 -6.06 0.29
N GLU A 229 4.28 -5.76 1.56
CA GLU A 229 4.64 -6.66 2.67
C GLU A 229 3.97 -8.05 2.57
N ILE A 230 2.86 -8.16 1.84
CA ILE A 230 2.02 -9.37 1.72
C ILE A 230 2.14 -9.99 0.33
N TYR A 231 2.16 -9.15 -0.69
CA TYR A 231 2.28 -9.53 -2.09
C TYR A 231 3.54 -8.91 -2.71
N PRO A 232 4.73 -9.41 -2.32
CA PRO A 232 5.98 -8.83 -2.77
C PRO A 232 6.12 -8.93 -4.30
N ASN A 233 6.51 -7.81 -4.92
CA ASN A 233 6.69 -7.65 -6.37
C ASN A 233 5.44 -7.94 -7.21
N LYS A 234 4.25 -7.93 -6.60
CA LYS A 234 3.00 -8.15 -7.36
C LYS A 234 2.41 -6.86 -7.90
N PHE A 235 2.55 -5.77 -7.15
CA PHE A 235 1.99 -4.47 -7.51
C PHE A 235 3.05 -3.39 -7.48
N TYR A 236 2.85 -2.38 -8.32
CA TYR A 236 3.77 -1.27 -8.45
C TYR A 236 3.19 0.00 -7.84
N ILE A 237 4.05 0.83 -7.27
CA ILE A 237 3.64 2.08 -6.61
C ILE A 237 2.88 3.02 -7.55
N TRP A 238 3.19 3.00 -8.85
CA TRP A 238 2.51 3.83 -9.86
C TRP A 238 1.09 3.37 -10.16
N GLN A 239 0.68 2.17 -9.72
CA GLN A 239 -0.71 1.69 -9.79
C GLN A 239 -1.61 2.31 -8.70
N TYR A 240 -1.03 2.95 -7.67
CA TYR A 240 -1.79 3.55 -6.58
C TYR A 240 -2.02 5.05 -6.81
N SER A 241 -3.17 5.53 -6.32
CA SER A 241 -3.54 6.95 -6.40
C SER A 241 -2.63 7.85 -5.55
N TYR A 242 -2.12 7.31 -4.43
CA TYR A 242 -1.26 8.01 -3.48
C TYR A 242 0.11 7.33 -3.39
N TYR A 243 1.15 8.15 -3.31
CA TYR A 243 2.57 7.77 -3.18
C TYR A 243 3.25 8.75 -2.22
N PRO A 244 4.41 8.41 -1.64
CA PRO A 244 5.14 9.30 -0.73
C PRO A 244 5.44 10.65 -1.37
N GLU A 245 5.42 11.70 -0.57
CA GLU A 245 5.74 13.05 -1.05
C GLU A 245 7.15 13.09 -1.67
N GLY A 246 7.28 13.72 -2.84
CA GLY A 246 8.54 13.79 -3.58
C GLY A 246 9.02 12.47 -4.18
N PHE A 247 8.24 11.38 -4.14
CA PHE A 247 8.65 10.07 -4.68
C PHE A 247 9.21 10.15 -6.11
N TYR A 248 8.54 10.90 -6.99
CA TYR A 248 8.96 11.06 -8.40
C TYR A 248 10.03 12.13 -8.61
N ASP A 249 10.43 12.90 -7.60
CA ASP A 249 11.54 13.86 -7.75
C ASP A 249 12.88 13.13 -7.93
N SER A 250 12.99 11.91 -7.38
CA SER A 250 14.12 11.01 -7.61
C SER A 250 14.14 10.44 -9.03
N LYS A 251 15.24 10.70 -9.77
CA LYS A 251 15.51 10.07 -11.07
C LYS A 251 15.47 8.54 -10.99
N GLU A 252 16.02 7.98 -9.91
CA GLU A 252 16.06 6.52 -9.70
C GLU A 252 14.66 5.91 -9.60
N ASN A 253 13.75 6.57 -8.87
CA ASN A 253 12.37 6.10 -8.74
C ASN A 253 11.61 6.19 -10.07
N ARG A 254 11.79 7.26 -10.85
CA ARG A 254 11.21 7.37 -12.19
C ARG A 254 11.75 6.27 -13.10
N ALA A 255 13.07 6.07 -13.12
CA ALA A 255 13.70 5.02 -13.89
C ALA A 255 13.19 3.62 -13.51
N ARG A 256 13.00 3.36 -12.21
CA ARG A 256 12.40 2.13 -11.72
C ARG A 256 10.98 1.93 -12.26
N CYS A 257 10.14 2.96 -12.19
CA CYS A 257 8.75 2.88 -12.68
C CYS A 257 8.68 2.54 -14.17
N LEU A 258 9.53 3.17 -15.00
CA LEU A 258 9.55 2.86 -16.45
C LEU A 258 10.04 1.44 -16.73
N LYS A 259 11.03 0.95 -15.98
CA LYS A 259 11.50 -0.44 -16.12
C LYS A 259 10.43 -1.45 -15.72
N GLU A 260 9.76 -1.24 -14.58
CA GLU A 260 8.63 -2.07 -14.13
C GLU A 260 7.52 -2.10 -15.19
N LEU A 261 7.19 -0.95 -15.78
CA LEU A 261 6.21 -0.87 -16.86
C LEU A 261 6.65 -1.69 -18.08
N VAL A 262 7.87 -1.46 -18.59
CA VAL A 262 8.37 -2.09 -19.82
C VAL A 262 8.53 -3.59 -19.64
N HIS A 263 9.28 -4.02 -18.61
CA HIS A 263 9.70 -5.41 -18.46
C HIS A 263 8.63 -6.28 -17.81
N ASP A 264 7.98 -5.79 -16.77
CA ASP A 264 7.17 -6.65 -15.92
C ASP A 264 5.68 -6.54 -16.28
N TYR A 265 5.20 -5.32 -16.50
CA TYR A 265 3.80 -5.05 -16.78
C TYR A 265 3.45 -5.31 -18.25
N LEU A 266 4.16 -4.67 -19.19
CA LEU A 266 3.93 -4.82 -20.63
C LEU A 266 4.68 -6.02 -21.23
N LYS A 267 5.70 -6.54 -20.53
CA LYS A 267 6.54 -7.66 -20.98
C LYS A 267 7.16 -7.40 -22.36
N LEU A 268 7.60 -6.17 -22.56
CA LEU A 268 8.24 -5.71 -23.79
C LEU A 268 9.75 -5.93 -23.73
N ASP A 269 10.30 -6.34 -24.86
CA ASP A 269 11.73 -6.18 -25.09
C ASP A 269 12.03 -4.67 -25.21
N VAL A 270 13.20 -4.25 -24.73
CA VAL A 270 13.61 -2.85 -24.77
C VAL A 270 13.55 -2.36 -26.21
N ILE A 271 14.04 -3.13 -27.18
CA ILE A 271 14.08 -2.72 -28.60
C ILE A 271 12.69 -2.42 -29.21
N ASP A 272 11.63 -2.95 -28.59
CA ASP A 272 10.25 -2.77 -29.06
C ASP A 272 9.56 -1.56 -28.42
N ILE A 273 10.22 -0.82 -27.50
CA ILE A 273 9.69 0.40 -26.87
C ILE A 273 9.10 1.38 -27.90
N PRO A 274 9.78 1.75 -29.00
CA PRO A 274 9.25 2.64 -30.04
C PRO A 274 7.96 2.16 -30.72
N LYS A 275 7.69 0.84 -30.72
CA LYS A 275 6.50 0.26 -31.36
C LYS A 275 5.25 0.38 -30.50
N VAL A 276 5.41 0.60 -29.20
CA VAL A 276 4.31 0.53 -28.22
C VAL A 276 4.17 1.86 -27.46
N LEU A 277 5.27 2.35 -26.89
CA LEU A 277 5.22 3.55 -26.06
C LEU A 277 5.21 4.80 -26.92
N SER A 278 4.25 5.67 -26.63
CA SER A 278 4.16 7.02 -27.19
C SER A 278 3.55 7.96 -26.15
N TYR A 279 3.65 9.27 -26.35
CA TYR A 279 2.93 10.22 -25.51
C TYR A 279 1.42 9.91 -25.49
N GLU A 280 0.86 9.54 -26.64
CA GLU A 280 -0.55 9.22 -26.78
C GLU A 280 -0.92 7.90 -26.08
N TYR A 281 -0.02 6.92 -26.05
CA TYR A 281 -0.23 5.67 -25.30
C TYR A 281 -0.52 5.95 -23.81
N PHE A 282 0.16 6.92 -23.21
CA PHE A 282 -0.10 7.33 -21.82
C PHE A 282 -1.33 8.25 -21.68
N ASN A 283 -1.80 8.84 -22.77
CA ASN A 283 -2.98 9.71 -22.82
C ASN A 283 -4.29 8.92 -22.98
N LEU A 284 -4.26 7.79 -23.70
CA LEU A 284 -5.40 6.90 -23.96
C LEU A 284 -5.74 6.06 -22.72
N CYS A 285 -6.24 6.72 -21.67
CA CYS A 285 -6.57 6.15 -20.37
C CYS A 285 -7.78 5.19 -20.35
N HIS A 286 -8.41 4.92 -21.50
CA HIS A 286 -9.63 4.10 -21.58
C HIS A 286 -9.40 2.60 -21.40
N HIS A 287 -8.17 2.10 -21.60
CA HIS A 287 -7.84 0.68 -21.44
C HIS A 287 -7.12 0.37 -20.13
N ASP A 288 -6.35 1.32 -19.61
CA ASP A 288 -5.61 1.17 -18.36
C ASP A 288 -5.40 2.51 -17.66
N LYS A 289 -6.14 2.72 -16.56
CA LYS A 289 -6.10 3.96 -15.78
C LYS A 289 -4.74 4.20 -15.11
N TYR A 290 -3.91 3.18 -14.94
CA TYR A 290 -2.59 3.34 -14.32
C TYR A 290 -1.61 4.08 -15.24
N LEU A 291 -1.79 3.99 -16.56
CA LEU A 291 -0.91 4.61 -17.55
C LEU A 291 -0.92 6.15 -17.49
N MET A 292 -2.01 6.74 -17.01
CA MET A 292 -2.09 8.19 -16.77
C MET A 292 -1.01 8.67 -15.80
N ARG A 293 -0.50 7.79 -14.91
CA ARG A 293 0.60 8.13 -14.02
C ARG A 293 1.89 8.45 -14.79
N PHE A 294 2.17 7.70 -15.85
CA PHE A 294 3.35 7.93 -16.68
C PHE A 294 3.24 9.22 -17.48
N LYS A 295 2.03 9.59 -17.91
CA LYS A 295 1.77 10.91 -18.50
C LYS A 295 2.13 12.04 -17.52
N TYR A 296 1.70 11.93 -16.26
CA TYR A 296 2.04 12.92 -15.23
C TYR A 296 3.55 13.02 -14.99
N ILE A 297 4.24 11.88 -14.95
CA ILE A 297 5.71 11.85 -14.80
C ILE A 297 6.38 12.55 -15.99
N LEU A 298 5.95 12.23 -17.22
CA LEU A 298 6.45 12.87 -18.43
C LEU A 298 6.26 14.39 -18.38
N ASP A 299 5.02 14.85 -18.22
CA ASP A 299 4.67 16.28 -18.26
C ASP A 299 5.41 17.11 -17.20
N ARG A 300 5.79 16.51 -16.07
CA ARG A 300 6.41 17.22 -14.94
C ARG A 300 7.93 17.20 -14.98
N TYR A 301 8.55 16.12 -15.45
CA TYR A 301 9.99 15.90 -15.27
C TYR A 301 10.80 15.80 -16.56
N TYR A 302 10.14 15.69 -17.72
CA TYR A 302 10.81 15.46 -18.99
C TYR A 302 10.24 16.35 -20.11
N ASP A 303 11.12 16.80 -21.00
CA ASP A 303 10.72 17.57 -22.18
C ASP A 303 10.17 16.66 -23.29
N SER A 304 10.39 15.35 -23.23
CA SER A 304 9.83 14.39 -24.18
C SER A 304 9.87 12.94 -23.67
N LEU A 305 9.11 12.05 -24.34
CA LEU A 305 9.20 10.61 -24.08
C LEU A 305 10.61 10.07 -24.33
N TYR A 306 11.28 10.58 -25.37
CA TYR A 306 12.68 10.25 -25.64
C TYR A 306 13.56 10.56 -24.42
N ASP A 307 13.44 11.74 -23.81
CA ASP A 307 14.30 12.11 -22.67
C ASP A 307 14.08 11.19 -21.46
N TYR A 308 12.84 10.74 -21.25
CA TYR A 308 12.55 9.76 -20.21
C TYR A 308 13.14 8.39 -20.54
N VAL A 309 12.92 7.88 -21.76
CA VAL A 309 13.44 6.57 -22.17
C VAL A 309 14.97 6.56 -22.19
N ASP A 310 15.62 7.61 -22.68
CA ASP A 310 17.08 7.73 -22.74
C ASP A 310 17.70 7.85 -21.35
N GLU A 311 17.02 8.49 -20.38
CA GLU A 311 17.47 8.47 -18.98
C GLU A 311 17.49 7.04 -18.40
N VAL A 312 16.57 6.17 -18.84
CA VAL A 312 16.40 4.81 -18.30
C VAL A 312 17.20 3.75 -19.08
N PHE A 313 17.28 3.93 -20.39
CA PHE A 313 17.92 3.04 -21.37
C PHE A 313 18.88 3.87 -22.25
N PRO A 314 19.99 4.35 -21.69
CA PRO A 314 20.84 5.34 -22.35
C PRO A 314 21.45 4.81 -23.64
N ASN A 315 21.39 5.64 -24.69
CA ASN A 315 21.92 5.36 -26.04
C ASN A 315 21.28 4.16 -26.77
N MET A 316 20.12 3.67 -26.32
CA MET A 316 19.40 2.59 -27.03
C MET A 316 18.59 3.10 -28.23
N PHE A 317 18.15 4.34 -28.19
CA PHE A 317 17.27 4.94 -29.20
C PHE A 317 17.79 6.31 -29.64
N ASN A 318 17.28 6.78 -30.76
CA ASN A 318 17.41 8.15 -31.21
C ASN A 318 16.12 8.91 -30.94
N LYS A 319 16.19 10.25 -30.85
CA LYS A 319 15.01 11.11 -30.66
C LYS A 319 13.90 10.89 -31.70
N ARG A 320 14.26 10.50 -32.93
CA ARG A 320 13.30 10.17 -33.99
C ARG A 320 12.50 8.88 -33.74
N ASP A 321 13.01 7.99 -32.90
CA ASP A 321 12.35 6.71 -32.60
C ASP A 321 11.23 6.92 -31.56
N LEU A 322 11.22 8.05 -30.83
CA LEU A 322 10.26 8.38 -29.77
C LEU A 322 9.81 9.85 -29.86
N PRO A 323 9.01 10.22 -30.88
CA PRO A 323 8.64 11.62 -31.12
C PRO A 323 7.76 12.19 -29.98
N TYR A 324 8.01 13.47 -29.67
CA TYR A 324 7.42 14.20 -28.53
C TYR A 324 5.89 14.25 -28.51
N LYS A 325 5.28 14.24 -29.70
CA LYS A 325 3.86 14.07 -29.97
C LYS A 325 3.83 13.22 -31.23
N ASN A 326 2.91 12.25 -31.36
CA ASN A 326 2.77 11.48 -32.60
C ASN A 326 2.30 12.42 -33.73
N GLY A 327 3.27 13.10 -34.31
CA GLY A 327 3.12 14.27 -35.12
C GLY A 327 4.44 14.53 -35.83
N TYR A 328 4.51 14.12 -37.09
CA TYR A 328 5.67 14.30 -37.94
C TYR A 328 5.59 15.68 -38.57
N SER A 329 6.43 16.61 -38.13
CA SER A 329 6.43 17.97 -38.67
C SER A 329 6.89 17.97 -40.12
N THR A 330 6.13 18.64 -40.98
CA THR A 330 6.43 18.86 -42.39
C THR A 330 7.22 20.16 -42.59
N LEU A 331 7.74 20.41 -43.80
CA LEU A 331 8.56 21.60 -44.10
C LEU A 331 7.77 22.91 -44.06
N ASP A 332 6.44 22.84 -44.16
CA ASP A 332 5.48 23.94 -44.05
C ASP A 332 4.85 24.06 -42.64
N ASN A 333 5.43 23.39 -41.64
CA ASN A 333 4.99 23.39 -40.23
C ASN A 333 3.59 22.80 -39.97
N ILE A 334 3.10 21.92 -40.84
CA ILE A 334 1.97 21.05 -40.54
C ILE A 334 2.48 19.83 -39.74
N THR A 335 1.59 19.20 -38.98
CA THR A 335 1.88 18.01 -38.20
C THR A 335 1.02 16.85 -38.71
N VAL A 336 1.65 15.78 -39.20
CA VAL A 336 0.95 14.59 -39.75
C VAL A 336 1.16 13.34 -38.90
N ARG A 337 0.38 12.29 -39.10
CA ARG A 337 0.24 11.21 -38.10
C ARG A 337 1.25 10.07 -38.24
N SER A 338 1.96 9.99 -39.37
CA SER A 338 2.95 8.94 -39.65
C SER A 338 4.12 9.43 -40.51
N GLU A 339 5.28 8.77 -40.46
CA GLU A 339 6.40 9.05 -41.39
C GLU A 339 5.99 8.91 -42.87
N PRO A 340 5.26 7.86 -43.29
CA PRO A 340 4.75 7.77 -44.66
C PRO A 340 3.84 8.94 -45.04
N GLU A 341 2.94 9.39 -44.15
CA GLU A 341 2.16 10.61 -44.39
C GLU A 341 3.06 11.82 -44.57
N ARG A 342 4.14 11.95 -43.78
CA ARG A 342 5.09 13.06 -43.92
C ARG A 342 5.78 13.00 -45.28
N ALA A 343 6.16 11.82 -45.72
CA ALA A 343 6.83 11.61 -46.99
C ALA A 343 5.91 11.92 -48.18
N ILE A 344 4.64 11.49 -48.13
CA ILE A 344 3.60 11.87 -49.10
C ILE A 344 3.41 13.39 -49.08
N HIS A 345 3.27 13.98 -47.90
CA HIS A 345 3.06 15.43 -47.76
C HIS A 345 4.23 16.23 -48.35
N HIS A 346 5.48 15.85 -48.04
CA HIS A 346 6.67 16.46 -48.64
C HIS A 346 6.71 16.28 -50.16
N TYR A 347 6.32 15.12 -50.68
CA TYR A 347 6.22 14.91 -52.12
C TYR A 347 5.19 15.85 -52.75
N LEU A 348 4.02 16.02 -52.14
CA LEU A 348 3.01 16.98 -52.60
C LEU A 348 3.50 18.43 -52.54
N MET A 349 4.33 18.80 -51.55
CA MET A 349 4.96 20.13 -51.46
C MET A 349 5.90 20.43 -52.63
N GLU A 350 6.51 19.41 -53.22
CA GLU A 350 7.41 19.54 -54.37
C GLU A 350 6.66 19.77 -55.70
N LEU A 351 5.35 19.55 -55.71
CA LEU A 351 4.50 19.70 -56.89
C LEU A 351 3.84 21.08 -56.94
N ASP A 352 3.70 21.64 -58.15
CA ASP A 352 2.96 22.88 -58.38
C ASP A 352 1.45 22.62 -58.46
N ILE A 353 0.87 22.15 -57.35
CA ILE A 353 -0.55 21.79 -57.23
C ILE A 353 -1.20 22.46 -56.01
N ASN A 354 -2.52 22.64 -56.06
CA ASN A 354 -3.27 23.15 -54.92
C ASN A 354 -3.78 21.98 -54.07
N TYR A 355 -3.22 21.82 -52.87
CA TYR A 355 -3.64 20.79 -51.93
C TYR A 355 -3.68 21.33 -50.51
N LYS A 356 -4.40 20.64 -49.63
CA LYS A 356 -4.46 20.93 -48.20
C LYS A 356 -4.55 19.66 -47.36
N TYR A 357 -3.91 19.66 -46.20
CA TYR A 357 -3.99 18.56 -45.24
C TYR A 357 -5.31 18.58 -44.46
N GLY A 358 -5.94 17.41 -44.33
CA GLY A 358 -7.30 17.25 -43.85
C GLY A 358 -7.54 17.79 -42.46
N ASP A 359 -6.64 17.52 -41.52
CA ASP A 359 -6.75 17.99 -40.13
C ASP A 359 -6.66 19.52 -40.01
N TYR A 360 -6.10 20.22 -41.01
CA TYR A 360 -6.03 21.67 -41.07
C TYR A 360 -7.25 22.31 -41.75
N VAL A 361 -7.90 21.58 -42.65
CA VAL A 361 -9.13 22.04 -43.35
C VAL A 361 -10.38 21.74 -42.53
N GLY A 362 -10.38 20.61 -41.82
CA GLY A 362 -11.53 20.07 -41.12
C GLY A 362 -12.43 19.19 -41.99
N ARG A 363 -13.54 18.77 -41.40
CA ARG A 363 -14.50 17.85 -42.06
C ARG A 363 -15.30 18.56 -43.15
N MET A 364 -15.45 17.91 -44.30
CA MET A 364 -16.36 18.35 -45.36
C MET A 364 -17.67 17.56 -45.32
N LYS A 365 -18.77 18.17 -45.74
CA LYS A 365 -20.08 17.53 -45.81
C LYS A 365 -20.42 17.17 -47.25
N LEU A 366 -20.37 15.88 -47.57
CA LEU A 366 -20.69 15.32 -48.90
C LEU A 366 -22.01 14.55 -48.79
N ASN A 367 -23.02 14.94 -49.57
CA ASN A 367 -24.34 14.30 -49.58
C ASN A 367 -24.94 14.05 -48.18
N GLY A 368 -24.73 15.00 -47.26
CA GLY A 368 -25.23 14.90 -45.88
C GLY A 368 -24.28 14.23 -44.88
N VAL A 369 -23.20 13.59 -45.34
CA VAL A 369 -22.23 12.84 -44.53
C VAL A 369 -20.95 13.65 -44.32
N ASN A 370 -20.43 13.67 -43.09
CA ASN A 370 -19.16 14.31 -42.79
C ASN A 370 -17.99 13.37 -43.12
N VAL A 371 -17.06 13.82 -43.95
CA VAL A 371 -15.84 13.09 -44.33
C VAL A 371 -14.59 13.86 -43.90
N LEU A 372 -13.50 13.14 -43.68
CA LEU A 372 -12.18 13.69 -43.34
C LEU A 372 -11.10 12.80 -43.97
N PRO A 373 -10.75 13.01 -45.25
CA PRO A 373 -9.56 12.42 -45.86
C PRO A 373 -8.28 13.01 -45.28
N ASP A 374 -7.14 12.37 -45.52
CA ASP A 374 -5.83 12.88 -45.12
C ASP A 374 -5.42 14.13 -45.93
N TRP A 375 -5.73 14.18 -47.23
CA TRP A 375 -5.55 15.38 -48.06
C TRP A 375 -6.76 15.67 -48.95
N TYR A 376 -6.92 16.95 -49.28
CA TYR A 376 -7.77 17.45 -50.34
C TYR A 376 -6.88 18.03 -51.44
N ILE A 377 -7.00 17.55 -52.68
CA ILE A 377 -6.33 18.14 -53.84
C ILE A 377 -7.37 18.83 -54.71
N TYR A 378 -7.20 20.13 -54.94
CA TYR A 378 -8.13 20.97 -55.70
C TYR A 378 -7.65 21.10 -57.14
N LYS A 379 -8.52 20.75 -58.07
CA LYS A 379 -8.22 20.75 -59.51
C LYS A 379 -9.40 21.32 -60.31
N GLY A 380 -9.32 22.62 -60.62
CA GLY A 380 -10.43 23.33 -61.25
C GLY A 380 -11.67 23.25 -60.36
N ASP A 381 -12.77 22.72 -60.92
CA ASP A 381 -14.02 22.53 -60.19
C ASP A 381 -14.09 21.18 -59.44
N LYS A 382 -13.04 20.35 -59.50
CA LYS A 382 -13.00 19.04 -58.84
C LYS A 382 -12.13 19.03 -57.58
N ILE A 383 -12.49 18.16 -56.64
CA ILE A 383 -11.73 17.91 -55.41
C ILE A 383 -11.42 16.42 -55.30
N VAL A 384 -10.14 16.06 -55.28
CA VAL A 384 -9.69 14.69 -55.04
C VAL A 384 -9.47 14.49 -53.54
N LEU A 385 -10.23 13.56 -52.95
CA LEU A 385 -10.09 13.11 -51.57
C LEU A 385 -9.01 12.02 -51.53
N VAL A 386 -7.89 12.30 -50.88
CA VAL A 386 -6.75 11.38 -50.79
C VAL A 386 -6.64 10.83 -49.38
N GLU A 387 -6.60 9.51 -49.26
CA GLU A 387 -6.49 8.81 -47.97
C GLU A 387 -5.37 7.77 -48.03
N TYR A 388 -4.50 7.75 -47.01
CA TYR A 388 -3.41 6.80 -46.90
C TYR A 388 -3.74 5.63 -45.94
N TYR A 389 -3.59 4.41 -46.44
CA TYR A 389 -3.95 3.15 -45.77
C TYR A 389 -2.70 2.35 -45.33
N GLY A 390 -1.76 2.99 -44.64
CA GLY A 390 -0.45 2.39 -44.34
C GLY A 390 -0.40 1.27 -43.29
N MET A 391 -1.51 0.98 -42.59
CA MET A 391 -1.54 -0.01 -41.51
C MET A 391 -2.15 -1.36 -41.88
N LEU A 392 -2.64 -1.54 -43.11
CA LEU A 392 -3.33 -2.78 -43.52
C LEU A 392 -2.41 -4.02 -43.57
N ASP A 393 -1.09 -3.87 -43.68
CA ASP A 393 -0.13 -4.98 -43.84
C ASP A 393 0.53 -5.49 -42.56
N MET A 394 0.19 -4.95 -41.38
CA MET A 394 0.73 -5.55 -40.16
C MET A 394 0.00 -6.87 -39.90
N ASN A 395 0.73 -7.99 -39.91
CA ASN A 395 0.24 -9.36 -39.72
C ASN A 395 -0.52 -9.63 -38.38
N ASN A 396 -0.83 -8.60 -37.59
CA ASN A 396 -1.57 -8.64 -36.33
C ASN A 396 -2.52 -7.42 -36.19
N VAL A 397 -3.11 -6.95 -37.28
CA VAL A 397 -4.20 -5.97 -37.21
C VAL A 397 -5.50 -6.69 -36.83
N ASP A 398 -6.09 -6.31 -35.70
CA ASP A 398 -7.34 -6.85 -35.16
C ASP A 398 -8.48 -6.82 -36.19
N PHE A 399 -9.37 -7.81 -36.18
CA PHE A 399 -10.47 -7.97 -37.16
C PHE A 399 -11.32 -6.70 -37.31
N GLY A 400 -11.51 -5.93 -36.22
CA GLY A 400 -12.28 -4.68 -36.24
C GLY A 400 -11.60 -3.51 -36.95
N TYR A 401 -10.29 -3.55 -37.17
CA TYR A 401 -9.52 -2.46 -37.75
C TYR A 401 -9.51 -2.51 -39.29
N ASN A 402 -9.37 -3.70 -39.90
CA ASN A 402 -9.56 -3.89 -41.35
C ASN A 402 -10.98 -3.49 -41.79
N ASP A 403 -11.98 -3.95 -41.02
CA ASP A 403 -13.39 -3.60 -41.17
C ASP A 403 -13.64 -2.09 -41.23
N LYS A 404 -12.87 -1.30 -40.46
CA LYS A 404 -13.01 0.15 -40.41
C LYS A 404 -12.51 0.82 -41.69
N TYR A 405 -11.37 0.37 -42.22
CA TYR A 405 -10.80 0.93 -43.44
C TYR A 405 -11.59 0.54 -44.68
N GLU A 406 -12.04 -0.71 -44.78
CA GLU A 406 -12.91 -1.16 -45.88
C GLU A 406 -14.23 -0.37 -45.90
N LYS A 407 -14.85 -0.15 -44.73
CA LYS A 407 -16.06 0.68 -44.61
C LYS A 407 -15.80 2.13 -45.00
N LYS A 408 -14.64 2.70 -44.63
CA LYS A 408 -14.27 4.08 -44.97
C LYS A 408 -14.00 4.25 -46.46
N GLU A 409 -13.22 3.34 -47.05
CA GLU A 409 -12.94 3.33 -48.49
C GLU A 409 -14.22 3.17 -49.31
N LYS A 410 -15.07 2.20 -48.93
CA LYS A 410 -16.38 2.00 -49.57
C LYS A 410 -17.26 3.25 -49.48
N LEU A 411 -17.34 3.87 -48.30
CA LEU A 411 -18.09 5.10 -48.09
C LEU A 411 -17.60 6.23 -49.01
N TYR A 412 -16.28 6.43 -49.13
CA TYR A 412 -15.75 7.52 -49.96
C TYR A 412 -16.01 7.27 -51.45
N LYS A 413 -15.87 6.02 -51.92
CA LYS A 413 -16.24 5.64 -53.30
C LYS A 413 -17.72 5.94 -53.58
N GLU A 414 -18.63 5.47 -52.72
CA GLU A 414 -20.07 5.69 -52.88
C GLU A 414 -20.43 7.19 -52.88
N LEU A 415 -19.81 7.99 -52.01
CA LEU A 415 -20.06 9.44 -51.96
C LEU A 415 -19.57 10.17 -53.22
N CYS A 416 -18.41 9.78 -53.77
CA CYS A 416 -17.87 10.36 -55.00
C CYS A 416 -18.65 9.92 -56.25
N GLU A 417 -19.29 8.75 -56.26
CA GLU A 417 -20.19 8.34 -57.35
C GLU A 417 -21.47 9.18 -57.38
N LEU A 418 -21.93 9.67 -56.23
CA LEU A 418 -23.14 10.49 -56.10
C LEU A 418 -22.91 11.97 -56.41
N ASP A 419 -21.66 12.45 -56.36
CA ASP A 419 -21.31 13.85 -56.63
C ASP A 419 -20.02 13.93 -57.45
N ASN A 420 -20.17 14.24 -58.74
CA ASN A 420 -19.10 14.31 -59.72
C ASN A 420 -18.09 15.45 -59.48
N THR A 421 -18.35 16.32 -58.50
CA THR A 421 -17.40 17.31 -57.99
C THR A 421 -16.24 16.65 -57.25
N TYR A 422 -16.43 15.42 -56.72
CA TYR A 422 -15.44 14.73 -55.91
C TYR A 422 -14.91 13.47 -56.60
N GLU A 423 -13.61 13.24 -56.45
CA GLU A 423 -12.96 11.98 -56.81
C GLU A 423 -12.26 11.41 -55.57
N TYR A 424 -12.12 10.10 -55.47
CA TYR A 424 -11.48 9.46 -54.33
C TYR A 424 -10.25 8.68 -54.77
N MET A 425 -9.12 8.92 -54.12
CA MET A 425 -7.84 8.25 -54.35
C MET A 425 -7.37 7.58 -53.05
N ALA A 426 -7.32 6.25 -53.06
CA ALA A 426 -6.66 5.48 -52.00
C ALA A 426 -5.16 5.39 -52.27
N VAL A 427 -4.35 5.61 -51.25
CA VAL A 427 -2.89 5.42 -51.28
C VAL A 427 -2.54 4.32 -50.29
N TYR A 428 -1.80 3.31 -50.74
CA TYR A 428 -1.35 2.18 -49.95
C TYR A 428 0.17 2.23 -49.79
N LYS A 429 0.70 1.31 -48.98
CA LYS A 429 2.14 1.27 -48.67
C LYS A 429 2.97 0.99 -49.92
N GLU A 430 2.49 0.12 -50.81
CA GLU A 430 3.14 -0.28 -52.06
C GLU A 430 3.31 0.90 -53.01
N ASP A 431 2.41 1.89 -52.95
CA ASP A 431 2.48 3.09 -53.80
C ASP A 431 3.69 3.97 -53.49
N LEU A 432 4.24 3.84 -52.27
CA LEU A 432 5.40 4.61 -51.81
C LEU A 432 6.73 3.92 -52.17
N GLU A 433 6.68 2.67 -52.63
CA GLU A 433 7.87 1.90 -53.01
C GLU A 433 8.50 2.43 -54.31
N ASN A 434 9.78 2.07 -54.51
CA ASN A 434 10.57 2.43 -55.69
C ASN A 434 10.55 3.94 -55.99
N GLY A 435 10.62 4.77 -54.95
CA GLY A 435 10.62 6.23 -55.09
C GLY A 435 9.26 6.78 -55.51
N PHE A 436 8.18 6.36 -54.84
CA PHE A 436 6.79 6.81 -55.05
C PHE A 436 6.22 6.46 -56.42
N SER A 437 6.65 5.35 -57.02
CA SER A 437 6.23 4.97 -58.39
C SER A 437 4.71 4.80 -58.52
N GLY A 438 4.08 3.99 -57.66
CA GLY A 438 2.64 3.80 -57.67
C GLY A 438 1.86 5.08 -57.33
N PHE A 439 2.38 5.89 -56.40
CA PHE A 439 1.76 7.17 -56.07
C PHE A 439 1.79 8.14 -57.24
N LYS A 440 2.91 8.22 -57.98
CA LYS A 440 3.04 9.00 -59.22
C LYS A 440 2.04 8.54 -60.28
N ASP A 441 1.94 7.24 -60.50
CA ASP A 441 0.99 6.67 -61.47
C ASP A 441 -0.47 7.03 -61.12
N LYS A 442 -0.80 7.05 -59.82
CA LYS A 442 -2.10 7.52 -59.34
C LYS A 442 -2.30 9.01 -59.59
N LEU A 443 -1.32 9.86 -59.29
CA LEU A 443 -1.43 11.30 -59.58
C LEU A 443 -1.68 11.55 -61.08
N ILE A 444 -1.01 10.83 -61.97
CA ILE A 444 -1.23 10.90 -63.43
C ILE A 444 -2.62 10.39 -63.81
N THR A 445 -3.07 9.27 -63.23
CA THR A 445 -4.39 8.67 -63.53
C THR A 445 -5.53 9.63 -63.19
N TYR A 446 -5.41 10.37 -62.09
CA TYR A 446 -6.36 11.42 -61.68
C TYR A 446 -6.08 12.76 -62.37
N ASN A 447 -5.12 12.78 -63.30
CA ASN A 447 -4.70 13.95 -64.07
C ASN A 447 -4.32 15.15 -63.17
N ILE A 448 -3.66 14.89 -62.04
CA ILE A 448 -3.21 15.89 -61.06
C ILE A 448 -1.86 16.49 -61.49
N ILE A 449 -0.98 15.66 -62.03
CA ILE A 449 0.32 16.03 -62.60
C ILE A 449 0.42 15.65 -64.07
#